data_AF-A0A5N8HN40-F1
#
_entry.id   AF-A0A5N8HN40-F1
#
_cell.length_a   1.000
_cell.length_b   1.000
_cell.length_c   1.000
_cell.angle_alpha   90.00
_cell.angle_beta   90.00
_cell.angle_gamma   90.00
#
_symmetry.space_group_name_H-M   'P 1'
#
loop_
_entity.id
_entity.type
_entity.pdbx_description
1 polymer ?
#
loop_
_entity_poly.entity_id
_entity_poly.type
_entity_poly.pdbx_seq_one_letter_code
_entity_poly.pdbx_strand_id
1 'polypeptide(L)' 'MLLAGAIFVLTIVLVIWQPKGLGIGWSATLGAVLALVT' A
#
# COMPACT_ATOMS: atom_id res chain seq x y z
N MET A 1 11.69 -9.75 6.58
CA MET A 1 12.18 -8.37 6.83
C MET A 1 12.22 -7.56 5.54
N LEU A 2 13.01 -7.97 4.54
CA LEU A 2 13.07 -7.26 3.25
C LEU A 2 11.71 -7.18 2.53
N LEU A 3 10.97 -8.30 2.44
CA LEU A 3 9.64 -8.32 1.81
C LEU A 3 8.64 -7.40 2.53
N ALA A 4 8.52 -7.53 3.85
CA ALA A 4 7.66 -6.68 4.67
C ALA A 4 8.03 -5.19 4.55
N GLY A 5 9.33 -4.86 4.53
CA GLY A 5 9.80 -3.50 4.29
C GLY A 5 9.43 -2.98 2.89
N ALA A 6 9.54 -3.82 1.86
CA ALA A 6 9.15 -3.46 0.50
C ALA A 6 7.64 -3.19 0.39
N ILE A 7 6.81 -4.05 0.98
CA ILE A 7 5.34 -3.88 1.00
C ILE A 7 4.97 -2.58 1.74
N PHE A 8 5.63 -2.30 2.87
CA PHE A 8 5.41 -1.09 3.64
C PHE A 8 5.74 0.18 2.85
N VAL A 9 6.93 0.25 2.24
CA VAL A 9 7.35 1.40 1.43
C VAL A 9 6.42 1.59 0.23
N LEU A 10 6.07 0.51 -0.46
CA LEU A 10 5.15 0.55 -1.60
C LEU A 10 3.77 1.10 -1.22
N THR A 11 3.24 0.64 -0.07
CA THR A 11 1.94 1.10 0.45
C THR A 11 1.97 2.58 0.79
N ILE A 12 3.03 3.06 1.45
CA ILE A 12 3.20 4.48 1.78
C ILE A 12 3.33 5.33 0.51
N VAL A 13 4.10 4.89 -0.48
CA VAL A 13 4.24 5.60 -1.76
C VAL A 13 2.89 5.70 -2.46
N LEU A 14 2.11 4.62 -2.53
CA LEU A 14 0.77 4.63 -3.14
C LEU A 14 -0.24 5.50 -2.39
N VAL A 15 -0.16 5.53 -1.07
CA VAL A 15 -1.02 6.36 -0.22
C VAL A 15 -0.68 7.85 -0.36
N ILE A 16 0.62 8.20 -0.41
CA ILE A 16 1.07 9.59 -0.55
C ILE A 16 0.87 10.09 -1.99
N TRP A 17 1.16 9.25 -2.99
CA TRP A 17 1.01 9.61 -4.41
C TRP A 17 -0.44 9.62 -4.89
N GLN A 18 -1.41 9.45 -3.97
CA GLN A 18 -2.84 9.30 -4.20
C GLN A 18 -3.29 9.82 -5.59
N PRO A 19 -3.36 8.93 -6.60
CA PRO A 19 -3.67 9.36 -7.95
C PRO A 19 -5.10 9.92 -7.99
N LYS A 20 -5.31 10.98 -8.78
CA LYS A 20 -6.60 11.66 -8.90
C LYS A 20 -7.72 10.65 -9.16
N GLY A 21 -8.67 10.56 -8.21
CA GLY A 21 -9.83 9.67 -8.29
C GLY A 21 -9.72 8.36 -7.51
N LEU A 22 -8.53 7.96 -7.04
CA LEU A 22 -8.38 6.82 -6.14
C LEU A 22 -8.38 7.32 -4.69
N GLY A 23 -9.37 6.90 -3.89
CA GLY A 23 -9.42 7.27 -2.47
C GLY A 23 -8.26 6.66 -1.69
N ILE A 24 -7.70 7.39 -0.72
CA ILE A 24 -6.63 6.90 0.18
C ILE A 24 -6.98 5.54 0.79
N GLY A 25 -8.25 5.36 1.15
CA GLY A 25 -8.77 4.11 1.70
C GLY A 25 -8.52 2.91 0.80
N TRP A 26 -8.71 3.02 -0.52
CA TRP A 26 -8.50 1.92 -1.47
C TRP A 26 -7.03 1.52 -1.59
N SER A 27 -6.12 2.49 -1.65
CA SER A 27 -4.68 2.23 -1.67
C SER A 27 -4.22 1.54 -0.37
N ALA A 28 -4.77 1.95 0.78
CA ALA A 28 -4.45 1.38 2.07
C ALA A 28 -4.98 -0.07 2.24
N THR A 29 -6.23 -0.35 1.83
CA THR A 29 -6.77 -1.72 1.89
C THR A 29 -6.03 -2.68 0.96
N LEU A 30 -5.64 -2.23 -0.23
CA LEU A 30 -4.82 -3.06 -1.13
C LEU A 30 -3.49 -3.46 -0.51
N GLY A 31 -2.76 -2.52 0.09
CA GLY A 31 -1.50 -2.82 0.79
C GLY A 31 -1.69 -3.75 2.00
N ALA A 32 -2.76 -3.56 2.77
CA ALA A 32 -3.09 -4.39 3.92
C ALA A 32 -3.43 -5.84 3.52
N VAL A 33 -4.27 -6.02 2.48
CA VAL A 33 -4.60 -7.36 1.97
C VAL A 33 -3.37 -8.04 1.40
N LEU A 34 -2.53 -7.32 0.66
CA LEU A 34 -1.30 -7.86 0.11
C LEU A 34 -0.40 -8.40 1.23
N ALA A 35 -0.21 -7.62 2.31
CA ALA A 35 0.59 -8.00 3.46
C ALA A 35 0.03 -9.20 4.25
N LEU A 36 -1.28 -9.47 4.19
CA LEU A 36 -1.87 -10.66 4.82
C LEU A 36 -1.63 -11.93 4.01
N VAL A 37 -1.48 -11.81 2.68
CA VAL A 37 -1.36 -12.94 1.75
C VAL A 37 0.11 -13.28 1.46
N THR A 38 1.06 -12.41 1.83
CA THR A 38 2.50 -12.56 1.59
C THR A 38 3.30 -12.54 2.88
#